data_AF-A0A382EPA2-F1
#
_entry.id   AF-A0A382EPA2-F1
#
_cell.length_a   1.000
_cell.length_b   1.000
_cell.length_c   1.000
_cell.angle_alpha   90.00
_cell.angle_beta   90.00
_cell.angle_gamma   90.00
#
_symmetry.space_group_name_H-M   'P 1'
#
loop_
_entity.id
_entity.type
_entity.pdbx_description
1 polymer ?
#
loop_
_entity_poly.entity_id
_entity_poly.type
_entity_poly.pdbx_seq_one_letter_code
_entity_poly.pdbx_strand_id
1 'polypeptide(L)'
;MAVSIKVIRDAYVQAKQNYEESNNIAAYTDFLTTYSDEALAKPFINSINEVLSNETKPPKGDVMSEILAEHDANKTVTSPVVQPKVEENPTVNIAQPIKERVKPNTPGIYVTLPSKGRWYTGELELSADGEVEVFALKAKDELRLKSPDALFNGEALISVLEGVVPGIPHISEMPLADQNVIMCGAYLATYGNDYTLSITCPKCQSIKDYGVDLDKMLTQSKDYSTDNVVSTNAYKIYLRPAELKARNMIAMNQFQTQIMQAQIDAKPEATEVDKIKALTEVYDKTLAENFELIIRMVDYAVDKVNGEKIKDQDKLREIIDNMNKRSYDKLFDVSMKMNEAGVDATMKVACTDCKNEFESTVNLDPTSFFA
;
A
#
# COMPACT_ATOMS: atom_id res chain seq x y z
N MET A 1 -17.91 8.49 -22.08
CA MET A 1 -16.55 8.87 -21.65
C MET A 1 -16.65 9.18 -20.17
N ALA A 2 -15.97 8.44 -19.29
CA ALA A 2 -16.08 8.66 -17.84
C ALA A 2 -15.51 10.05 -17.49
N VAL A 3 -16.31 10.89 -16.84
CA VAL A 3 -15.86 12.22 -16.41
C VAL A 3 -14.83 12.06 -15.28
N SER A 4 -13.73 12.81 -15.37
CA SER A 4 -12.69 12.74 -14.32
C SER A 4 -13.21 13.28 -12.99
N ILE A 5 -12.83 12.67 -11.87
CA ILE A 5 -13.27 13.09 -10.54
C ILE A 5 -12.90 14.55 -10.20
N LYS A 6 -11.82 15.08 -10.80
CA LYS A 6 -11.45 16.49 -10.66
C LYS A 6 -12.54 17.41 -11.24
N VAL A 7 -13.06 17.09 -12.41
CA VAL A 7 -14.14 17.86 -13.05
C VAL A 7 -15.43 17.79 -12.22
N ILE A 8 -15.76 16.62 -11.67
CA ILE A 8 -16.92 16.43 -10.79
C ILE A 8 -16.75 17.25 -9.50
N ARG A 9 -15.55 17.23 -8.90
CA ARG A 9 -15.22 18.00 -7.70
C ARG A 9 -15.33 19.51 -7.95
N ASP A 10 -14.72 20.00 -9.02
CA ASP A 10 -14.71 21.43 -9.35
C ASP A 10 -16.15 21.93 -9.63
N ALA A 11 -16.96 21.13 -10.32
CA ALA A 11 -18.36 21.43 -10.55
C ALA A 11 -19.21 21.41 -9.25
N TYR A 12 -18.91 20.50 -8.31
CA TYR A 12 -19.58 20.46 -7.01
C TYR A 12 -19.26 21.70 -6.16
N VAL A 13 -17.98 22.10 -6.14
CA VAL A 13 -17.54 23.31 -5.42
C VAL A 13 -18.24 24.55 -5.97
N GLN A 14 -18.33 24.69 -7.30
CA GLN A 14 -19.04 25.80 -7.92
C GLN A 14 -20.55 25.77 -7.62
N ALA A 15 -21.18 24.59 -7.66
CA ALA A 15 -22.60 24.43 -7.35
C ALA A 15 -22.90 24.80 -5.88
N LYS A 16 -22.00 24.42 -4.97
CA LYS A 16 -22.07 24.77 -3.55
C LYS A 16 -21.92 26.27 -3.30
N GLN A 17 -20.92 26.90 -3.91
CA GLN A 17 -20.74 28.36 -3.83
C GLN A 17 -21.98 29.11 -4.31
N ASN A 18 -22.53 28.72 -5.47
CA ASN A 18 -23.74 29.34 -6.01
C ASN A 18 -24.95 29.16 -5.08
N TYR A 19 -25.09 28.00 -4.45
CA TYR A 19 -26.14 27.74 -3.46
C TYR A 19 -25.96 28.60 -2.21
N GLU A 20 -24.76 28.66 -1.65
CA GLU A 20 -24.47 29.41 -0.41
C GLU A 20 -24.58 30.93 -0.61
N GLU A 21 -24.17 31.46 -1.77
CA GLU A 21 -24.19 32.91 -2.05
C GLU A 21 -25.58 33.44 -2.39
N SER A 22 -26.43 32.62 -3.03
CA SER A 22 -27.68 33.10 -3.63
C SER A 22 -28.91 32.26 -3.33
N ASN A 23 -28.80 31.25 -2.44
CA ASN A 23 -29.82 30.23 -2.17
C ASN A 23 -30.35 29.58 -3.47
N ASN A 24 -29.46 29.47 -4.47
CA ASN A 24 -29.83 29.03 -5.80
C ASN A 24 -29.83 27.50 -5.89
N ILE A 25 -30.96 26.92 -5.50
CA ILE A 25 -31.25 25.47 -5.57
C ILE A 25 -31.03 24.91 -6.99
N ALA A 26 -31.16 25.73 -8.04
CA ALA A 26 -30.96 25.29 -9.41
C ALA A 26 -29.50 24.86 -9.68
N ALA A 27 -28.52 25.42 -8.98
CA ALA A 27 -27.11 25.02 -9.14
C ALA A 27 -26.86 23.59 -8.64
N TYR A 28 -27.46 23.21 -7.52
CA TYR A 28 -27.44 21.83 -7.04
C TYR A 28 -28.28 20.89 -7.90
N THR A 29 -29.42 21.35 -8.40
CA THR A 29 -30.27 20.55 -9.30
C THR A 29 -29.57 20.26 -10.64
N ASP A 30 -28.81 21.23 -11.17
CA ASP A 30 -28.02 21.09 -12.38
C ASP A 30 -26.86 20.11 -12.19
N PHE A 31 -26.17 20.18 -11.04
CA PHE A 31 -25.13 19.21 -10.67
C PHE A 31 -25.69 17.78 -10.57
N LEU A 32 -26.82 17.61 -9.86
CA LEU A 32 -27.48 16.31 -9.70
C LEU A 32 -27.91 15.72 -11.04
N THR A 33 -28.39 16.54 -11.97
CA THR A 33 -28.82 16.11 -13.30
C THR A 33 -27.64 15.77 -14.21
N THR A 34 -26.55 16.54 -14.12
CA THR A 34 -25.37 16.37 -14.98
C THR A 34 -24.55 15.14 -14.61
N TYR A 35 -24.52 14.76 -13.33
CA TYR A 35 -23.66 13.69 -12.81
C TYR A 35 -24.44 12.50 -12.21
N SER A 36 -25.75 12.38 -12.43
CA SER A 36 -26.60 11.33 -11.83
C SER A 36 -26.11 9.91 -12.08
N ASP A 37 -25.54 9.67 -13.26
CA ASP A 37 -25.14 8.34 -13.72
C ASP A 37 -23.63 8.07 -13.50
N GLU A 38 -22.88 9.05 -12.97
CA GLU A 38 -21.45 8.92 -12.71
C GLU A 38 -21.20 8.27 -11.33
N ALA A 39 -20.63 7.08 -11.32
CA ALA A 39 -20.40 6.33 -10.08
C ALA A 39 -19.52 7.09 -9.07
N LEU A 40 -18.59 7.91 -9.56
CA LEU A 40 -17.71 8.76 -8.75
C LEU A 40 -18.41 10.00 -8.18
N ALA A 41 -19.61 10.34 -8.66
CA ALA A 41 -20.40 11.48 -8.18
C ALA A 41 -21.31 11.14 -6.98
N LYS A 42 -21.54 9.85 -6.69
CA LYS A 42 -22.40 9.37 -5.60
C LYS A 42 -22.19 10.07 -4.23
N PRO A 43 -20.97 10.26 -3.72
CA PRO A 43 -20.78 10.94 -2.43
C PRO A 43 -21.21 12.42 -2.47
N PHE A 44 -20.98 13.12 -3.59
CA PHE A 44 -21.41 14.51 -3.76
C PHE A 44 -22.93 14.63 -3.89
N ILE A 45 -23.56 13.70 -4.61
CA ILE A 45 -25.02 13.60 -4.74
C ILE A 45 -25.69 13.41 -3.38
N ASN A 46 -25.15 12.53 -2.54
CA ASN A 46 -25.67 12.30 -1.19
C ASN A 46 -25.58 13.56 -0.32
N SER A 47 -24.46 14.28 -0.40
CA SER A 47 -24.27 15.56 0.32
C SER A 47 -25.28 16.63 -0.13
N ILE A 48 -25.54 16.76 -1.43
CA ILE A 48 -26.55 17.71 -1.93
C ILE A 48 -27.95 17.35 -1.44
N ASN A 49 -28.33 16.07 -1.54
CA ASN A 49 -29.66 15.61 -1.13
C ASN A 49 -29.89 15.84 0.37
N GLU A 50 -28.85 15.69 1.20
CA GLU A 50 -28.90 15.99 2.63
C GLU A 50 -29.12 17.48 2.90
N VAL A 51 -28.41 18.36 2.18
CA VAL A 51 -28.59 19.82 2.27
C VAL A 51 -30.00 20.23 1.85
N LEU A 52 -30.49 19.75 0.70
CA LEU A 52 -31.84 20.04 0.21
C LEU A 52 -32.94 19.48 1.13
N SER A 53 -32.64 18.40 1.87
CA SER A 53 -33.58 17.84 2.86
C SER A 53 -33.63 18.63 4.18
N ASN A 54 -32.62 19.45 4.47
CA ASN A 54 -32.45 20.18 5.73
C ASN A 54 -32.90 21.66 5.67
N GLU A 55 -33.58 22.12 4.60
CA GLU A 55 -34.07 23.51 4.44
C GLU A 55 -35.21 23.93 5.41
N THR A 56 -35.00 23.87 6.72
CA THR A 56 -35.88 24.50 7.73
C THR A 56 -35.12 25.35 8.76
N LYS A 57 -34.10 26.12 8.35
CA LYS A 57 -33.71 27.37 9.06
C LYS A 57 -32.72 28.26 8.27
N PRO A 58 -32.92 29.59 8.24
CA PRO A 58 -32.09 30.53 7.47
C PRO A 58 -30.83 30.99 8.24
N PRO A 59 -29.80 31.52 7.54
CA PRO A 59 -28.49 31.81 8.13
C PRO A 59 -28.38 33.23 8.70
N LYS A 60 -27.43 33.44 9.63
CA LYS A 60 -26.92 34.76 10.02
C LYS A 60 -25.40 34.73 10.15
N GLY A 61 -24.75 35.67 9.45
CA GLY A 61 -23.52 36.32 9.89
C GLY A 61 -22.24 35.85 9.22
N ASP A 62 -21.78 36.66 8.27
CA ASP A 62 -20.50 36.59 7.54
C ASP A 62 -19.29 36.65 8.50
N VAL A 63 -18.53 35.54 8.56
CA VAL A 63 -17.22 35.42 9.25
C VAL A 63 -16.12 35.12 8.23
N MET A 64 -16.48 34.79 6.98
CA MET A 64 -15.54 34.35 5.95
C MET A 64 -14.80 35.50 5.26
N SER A 65 -15.31 36.73 5.34
CA SER A 65 -14.59 37.91 4.86
C SER A 65 -13.42 38.34 5.77
N GLU A 66 -13.41 37.95 7.06
CA GLU A 66 -12.31 38.27 7.98
C GLU A 66 -11.11 37.31 7.87
N ILE A 67 -11.34 36.03 7.55
CA ILE A 67 -10.29 34.99 7.54
C ILE A 67 -9.42 35.06 6.26
N LEU A 68 -9.98 35.52 5.14
CA LEU A 68 -9.26 35.61 3.87
C LEU A 68 -8.26 36.78 3.81
N ALA A 69 -8.34 37.75 4.73
CA ALA A 69 -7.41 38.89 4.79
C ALA A 69 -6.12 38.60 5.56
N GLU A 70 -6.09 37.60 6.46
CA GLU A 70 -4.94 37.37 7.35
C GLU A 70 -3.90 36.39 6.80
N HIS A 71 -4.23 35.60 5.78
CA HIS A 71 -3.32 34.55 5.28
C HIS A 71 -2.23 35.04 4.30
N ASP A 72 -2.32 36.29 3.81
CA ASP A 72 -1.31 36.90 2.93
C ASP A 72 -0.32 37.85 3.62
N ALA A 73 -0.51 38.16 4.91
CA ALA A 73 0.24 39.24 5.57
C ALA A 73 1.35 38.83 6.54
N ASN A 74 1.49 37.57 6.96
CA ASN A 74 2.44 37.22 8.02
C ASN A 74 3.55 36.23 7.58
N LYS A 75 4.48 36.74 6.77
CA LYS A 75 5.86 36.27 6.82
C LYS A 75 6.54 36.90 8.04
N THR A 76 7.32 36.09 8.75
CA THR A 76 8.14 36.39 9.94
C THR A 76 7.38 36.41 11.28
N VAL A 77 7.55 35.35 12.08
CA VAL A 77 8.22 35.36 13.41
C VAL A 77 8.42 33.91 13.87
N THR A 78 9.64 33.62 14.28
CA THR A 78 10.16 32.40 14.91
C THR A 78 9.83 32.29 16.40
N SER A 79 9.45 31.10 16.90
CA SER A 79 9.76 30.58 18.26
C SER A 79 9.18 29.17 18.52
N PRO A 80 9.71 28.39 19.49
CA PRO A 80 10.27 27.08 19.19
C PRO A 80 9.45 25.90 19.71
N VAL A 81 9.38 24.83 18.92
CA VAL A 81 8.96 23.51 19.38
C VAL A 81 10.18 22.78 19.90
N VAL A 82 10.19 22.50 21.20
CA VAL A 82 11.19 21.65 21.86
C VAL A 82 10.99 20.21 21.38
N GLN A 83 11.89 19.74 20.53
CA GLN A 83 12.01 18.33 20.17
C GLN A 83 12.71 17.57 21.32
N PRO A 84 12.28 16.35 21.68
CA PRO A 84 13.13 15.46 22.48
C PRO A 84 14.38 15.12 21.65
N LYS A 85 15.56 15.29 22.25
CA LYS A 85 16.86 14.97 21.65
C LYS A 85 16.87 13.52 21.15
N VAL A 86 16.87 13.37 19.83
CA VAL A 86 17.45 12.20 19.17
C VAL A 86 18.92 12.54 18.97
N GLU A 87 19.81 11.77 19.59
CA GLU A 87 21.24 11.90 19.32
C GLU A 87 21.50 11.59 17.85
N GLU A 88 21.91 12.61 17.10
CA GLU A 88 22.40 12.48 15.73
C GLU A 88 23.67 11.63 15.73
N ASN A 89 23.55 10.38 15.32
CA ASN A 89 24.72 9.64 14.86
C ASN A 89 25.15 10.23 13.51
N PRO A 90 26.43 10.61 13.33
CA PRO A 90 26.89 11.25 12.12
C PRO A 90 26.64 10.35 10.90
N THR A 91 26.11 10.96 9.84
CA THR A 91 25.97 10.38 8.50
C THR A 91 27.34 9.96 7.98
N VAL A 92 27.64 8.69 8.21
CA VAL A 92 28.76 8.01 7.61
C VAL A 92 28.18 7.16 6.48
N ASN A 93 28.28 7.67 5.26
CA ASN A 93 28.02 6.95 4.03
C ASN A 93 29.17 5.93 3.80
N ILE A 94 29.28 4.96 4.70
CA ILE A 94 30.05 3.74 4.49
C ILE A 94 29.01 2.70 4.07
N ALA A 95 29.12 2.21 2.84
CA ALA A 95 28.50 0.94 2.47
C ALA A 95 28.94 -0.08 3.53
N GLN A 96 28.01 -0.44 4.43
CA GLN A 96 28.34 -1.37 5.49
C GLN A 96 28.79 -2.67 4.84
N PRO A 97 29.96 -3.23 5.21
CA PRO A 97 30.38 -4.51 4.69
C PRO A 97 29.28 -5.53 4.99
N ILE A 98 28.87 -6.29 3.97
CA ILE A 98 27.85 -7.33 4.09
C ILE A 98 28.32 -8.26 5.21
N LYS A 99 27.63 -8.22 6.36
CA LYS A 99 27.91 -9.14 7.45
C LYS A 99 27.50 -10.52 6.97
N GLU A 100 28.48 -11.40 6.80
CA GLU A 100 28.23 -12.83 6.61
C GLU A 100 27.32 -13.30 7.75
N ARG A 101 26.09 -13.69 7.42
CA ARG A 101 25.09 -14.07 8.42
C ARG A 101 25.35 -15.51 8.84
N VAL A 102 25.36 -15.75 10.15
CA VAL A 102 25.55 -17.09 10.71
C VAL A 102 24.34 -17.95 10.33
N LYS A 103 24.58 -19.00 9.53
CA LYS A 103 23.55 -19.98 9.16
C LYS A 103 23.07 -20.75 10.41
N PRO A 104 21.76 -21.01 10.54
CA PRO A 104 21.25 -21.91 11.58
C PRO A 104 21.85 -23.31 11.48
N ASN A 105 22.03 -23.98 12.62
CA ASN A 105 22.57 -25.35 12.68
C ASN A 105 21.50 -26.45 12.42
N THR A 106 20.33 -26.06 11.92
CA THR A 106 19.21 -26.95 11.60
C THR A 106 19.08 -27.03 10.08
N PRO A 107 18.66 -28.18 9.51
CA PRO A 107 18.40 -28.26 8.09
C PRO A 107 17.30 -27.27 7.69
N GLY A 108 17.52 -26.53 6.61
CA GLY A 108 16.48 -25.74 5.97
C GLY A 108 15.67 -26.58 4.98
N ILE A 109 14.60 -25.98 4.47
CA ILE A 109 13.92 -26.45 3.27
C ILE A 109 14.33 -25.58 2.09
N TYR A 110 14.24 -26.10 0.88
CA TYR A 110 14.58 -25.35 -0.33
C TYR A 110 13.31 -24.86 -1.01
N VAL A 111 13.27 -23.57 -1.36
CA VAL A 111 12.13 -22.97 -2.06
C VAL A 111 12.60 -22.20 -3.28
N THR A 112 11.81 -22.29 -4.35
CA THR A 112 12.05 -21.52 -5.58
C THR A 112 11.43 -20.13 -5.46
N LEU A 113 12.22 -19.07 -5.63
CA LEU A 113 11.73 -17.69 -5.60
C LEU A 113 10.98 -17.31 -6.91
N PRO A 114 9.80 -16.67 -6.83
CA PRO A 114 9.09 -16.10 -7.99
C PRO A 114 9.94 -15.15 -8.84
N SER A 115 10.83 -14.38 -8.20
CA SER A 115 11.75 -13.47 -8.88
C SER A 115 12.87 -14.18 -9.62
N LYS A 116 13.19 -15.43 -9.24
CA LYS A 116 14.43 -16.14 -9.61
C LYS A 116 15.71 -15.35 -9.24
N GLY A 117 15.63 -14.56 -8.18
CA GLY A 117 16.74 -13.69 -7.76
C GLY A 117 16.89 -12.40 -8.56
N ARG A 118 15.94 -12.06 -9.43
CA ARG A 118 15.89 -10.74 -10.07
C ARG A 118 15.60 -9.66 -9.03
N TRP A 119 16.11 -8.45 -9.30
CA TRP A 119 15.89 -7.23 -8.50
C TRP A 119 16.50 -7.22 -7.09
N TYR A 120 17.34 -8.20 -6.75
CA TYR A 120 18.18 -8.12 -5.57
C TYR A 120 19.50 -7.41 -5.89
N THR A 121 19.99 -6.64 -4.92
CA THR A 121 21.40 -6.26 -4.87
C THR A 121 22.22 -7.36 -4.18
N GLY A 122 23.49 -7.48 -4.57
CA GLY A 122 24.38 -8.52 -4.05
C GLY A 122 24.17 -9.90 -4.70
N GLU A 123 25.03 -10.84 -4.30
CA GLU A 123 24.95 -12.23 -4.75
C GLU A 123 24.07 -13.04 -3.79
N LEU A 124 23.12 -13.78 -4.36
CA LEU A 124 22.24 -14.67 -3.60
C LEU A 124 22.90 -16.04 -3.47
N GLU A 125 22.84 -16.63 -2.28
CA GLU A 125 23.25 -18.02 -2.08
C GLU A 125 22.11 -18.95 -2.50
N LEU A 126 22.20 -19.46 -3.74
CA LEU A 126 21.23 -20.39 -4.31
C LEU A 126 21.83 -21.81 -4.43
N SER A 127 20.96 -22.81 -4.35
CA SER A 127 21.30 -24.20 -4.66
C SER A 127 21.62 -24.37 -6.15
N ALA A 128 22.09 -25.56 -6.53
CA ALA A 128 22.34 -25.91 -7.94
C ALA A 128 21.07 -25.79 -8.81
N ASP A 129 19.89 -25.95 -8.21
CA ASP A 129 18.59 -25.86 -8.87
C ASP A 129 18.00 -24.43 -8.84
N GLY A 130 18.74 -23.45 -8.31
CA GLY A 130 18.32 -22.05 -8.23
C GLY A 130 17.35 -21.76 -7.08
N GLU A 131 17.34 -22.61 -6.05
CA GLU A 131 16.47 -22.49 -4.88
C GLU A 131 17.19 -21.83 -3.71
N VAL A 132 16.45 -21.14 -2.85
CA VAL A 132 17.00 -20.58 -1.62
C VAL A 132 16.69 -21.50 -0.44
N GLU A 133 17.65 -21.66 0.46
CA GLU A 133 17.48 -22.41 1.70
C GLU A 133 16.78 -21.54 2.75
N VAL A 134 15.62 -22.00 3.22
CA VAL A 134 14.78 -21.35 4.24
C VAL A 134 14.78 -22.18 5.52
N PHE A 135 15.15 -21.56 6.62
CA PHE A 135 15.28 -22.18 7.92
C PHE A 135 14.04 -21.96 8.79
N ALA A 136 13.86 -22.84 9.78
CA ALA A 136 12.83 -22.70 10.80
C ALA A 136 13.00 -21.41 11.61
N LEU A 137 11.88 -20.87 12.09
CA LEU A 137 11.86 -19.78 13.05
C LEU A 137 12.52 -20.23 14.36
N LYS A 138 13.26 -19.32 14.99
CA LYS A 138 13.72 -19.51 16.37
C LYS A 138 12.60 -19.07 17.30
N ALA A 139 12.57 -19.57 18.54
CA ALA A 139 11.60 -19.15 19.55
C ALA A 139 11.56 -17.62 19.76
N LYS A 140 12.71 -16.94 19.67
CA LYS A 140 12.81 -15.47 19.73
C LYS A 140 12.14 -14.77 18.54
N ASP A 141 12.14 -15.41 17.37
CA ASP A 141 11.63 -14.87 16.13
C ASP A 141 10.10 -15.00 16.10
N GLU A 142 9.56 -16.13 16.58
CA GLU A 142 8.13 -16.28 16.84
C GLU A 142 7.59 -15.25 17.82
N LEU A 143 8.28 -15.05 18.95
CA LEU A 143 7.85 -14.06 19.95
C LEU A 143 7.86 -12.62 19.39
N ARG A 144 8.79 -12.32 18.47
CA ARG A 144 8.85 -11.03 17.78
C ARG A 144 7.70 -10.85 16.80
N LEU A 145 7.36 -11.88 16.02
CA LEU A 145 6.20 -11.85 15.13
C LEU A 145 4.87 -11.80 15.89
N LYS A 146 4.83 -12.19 17.17
CA LYS A 146 3.65 -12.03 18.02
C LYS A 146 3.56 -10.67 18.72
N SER A 147 4.60 -9.83 18.60
CA SER A 147 4.62 -8.49 19.18
C SER A 147 4.07 -7.48 18.18
N PRO A 148 2.91 -6.83 18.45
CA PRO A 148 2.31 -5.87 17.53
C PRO A 148 3.26 -4.71 17.19
N ASP A 149 3.96 -4.17 18.19
CA ASP A 149 4.87 -3.02 18.07
C ASP A 149 6.03 -3.28 17.10
N ALA A 150 6.64 -4.46 17.22
CA ALA A 150 7.82 -4.82 16.44
C ALA A 150 7.46 -5.06 14.96
N LEU A 151 6.25 -5.55 14.69
CA LEU A 151 5.71 -5.74 13.35
C LEU A 151 5.36 -4.41 12.67
N PHE A 152 4.79 -3.46 13.40
CA PHE A 152 4.41 -2.16 12.82
C PHE A 152 5.59 -1.40 12.24
N ASN A 153 6.75 -1.46 12.88
CA ASN A 153 7.95 -0.79 12.38
C ASN A 153 8.67 -1.56 11.26
N GLY A 154 8.22 -2.79 10.94
CA GLY A 154 8.78 -3.62 9.88
C GLY A 154 10.20 -4.15 10.13
N GLU A 155 10.92 -3.62 11.12
CA GLU A 155 12.25 -4.07 11.54
C GLU A 155 12.23 -5.49 12.09
N ALA A 156 11.17 -5.88 12.80
CA ALA A 156 11.07 -7.25 13.31
C ALA A 156 10.96 -8.25 12.17
N LEU A 157 10.12 -7.96 11.18
CA LEU A 157 9.96 -8.80 10.00
C LEU A 157 11.28 -8.91 9.23
N ILE A 158 12.01 -7.80 9.04
CA ILE A 158 13.35 -7.83 8.45
C ILE A 158 14.27 -8.73 9.28
N SER A 159 14.40 -8.50 10.59
CA SER A 159 15.30 -9.29 11.45
C SER A 159 14.96 -10.78 11.47
N VAL A 160 13.68 -11.13 11.40
CA VAL A 160 13.22 -12.51 11.32
C VAL A 160 13.59 -13.11 9.96
N LEU A 161 13.29 -12.41 8.86
CA LEU A 161 13.67 -12.80 7.50
C LEU A 161 15.18 -13.00 7.38
N GLU A 162 15.99 -12.09 7.91
CA GLU A 162 17.45 -12.24 7.95
C GLU A 162 17.93 -13.53 8.65
N GLY A 163 17.16 -14.00 9.63
CA GLY A 163 17.43 -15.23 10.37
C GLY A 163 16.98 -16.50 9.65
N VAL A 164 15.84 -16.45 8.96
CA VAL A 164 15.28 -17.61 8.24
C VAL A 164 15.85 -17.76 6.83
N VAL A 165 16.37 -16.71 6.21
CA VAL A 165 16.97 -16.77 4.86
C VAL A 165 18.30 -16.01 4.80
N PRO A 166 19.36 -16.52 5.46
CA PRO A 166 20.65 -15.83 5.54
C PRO A 166 21.34 -15.66 4.17
N GLY A 167 20.99 -16.49 3.19
CA GLY A 167 21.52 -16.45 1.82
C GLY A 167 21.07 -15.25 0.98
N ILE A 168 20.18 -14.38 1.51
CA ILE A 168 19.74 -13.15 0.86
C ILE A 168 20.35 -11.94 1.58
N PRO A 169 21.36 -11.25 0.99
CA PRO A 169 22.06 -10.17 1.69
C PRO A 169 21.15 -8.98 2.02
N HIS A 170 20.39 -8.47 1.05
CA HIS A 170 19.61 -7.23 1.17
C HIS A 170 18.11 -7.51 1.30
N ILE A 171 17.69 -8.04 2.46
CA ILE A 171 16.29 -8.43 2.76
C ILE A 171 15.28 -7.28 2.55
N SER A 172 15.66 -6.03 2.81
CA SER A 172 14.76 -4.89 2.64
C SER A 172 14.29 -4.67 1.19
N GLU A 173 15.05 -5.17 0.22
CA GLU A 173 14.77 -5.05 -1.22
C GLU A 173 14.00 -6.27 -1.76
N MET A 174 13.69 -7.25 -0.89
CA MET A 174 12.98 -8.47 -1.24
C MET A 174 11.62 -8.15 -1.90
N PRO A 175 11.36 -8.66 -3.12
CA PRO A 175 10.04 -8.61 -3.73
C PRO A 175 8.97 -9.26 -2.84
N LEU A 176 7.78 -8.66 -2.75
CA LEU A 176 6.73 -9.16 -1.85
C LEU A 176 6.25 -10.58 -2.17
N ALA A 177 6.30 -11.02 -3.43
CA ALA A 177 5.93 -12.39 -3.79
C ALA A 177 6.95 -13.42 -3.26
N ASP A 178 8.24 -13.06 -3.30
CA ASP A 178 9.32 -13.87 -2.72
C ASP A 178 9.17 -13.96 -1.21
N GLN A 179 8.80 -12.83 -0.57
CA GLN A 179 8.50 -12.80 0.86
C GLN A 179 7.44 -13.87 1.21
N ASN A 180 6.32 -13.91 0.50
CA ASN A 180 5.25 -14.87 0.77
C ASN A 180 5.70 -16.33 0.63
N VAL A 181 6.50 -16.63 -0.39
CA VAL A 181 7.13 -17.95 -0.57
C VAL A 181 8.04 -18.30 0.60
N ILE A 182 8.88 -17.35 1.04
CA ILE A 182 9.78 -17.54 2.18
C ILE A 182 8.99 -17.71 3.48
N MET A 183 7.88 -16.98 3.69
CA MET A 183 7.03 -17.17 4.88
C MET A 183 6.41 -18.56 4.90
N CYS A 184 5.85 -19.04 3.77
CA CYS A 184 5.32 -20.39 3.66
C CYS A 184 6.42 -21.43 3.95
N GLY A 185 7.63 -21.22 3.41
CA GLY A 185 8.74 -22.13 3.67
C GLY A 185 9.23 -22.12 5.12
N ALA A 186 9.27 -20.94 5.75
CA ALA A 186 9.61 -20.82 7.17
C ALA A 186 8.56 -21.51 8.05
N TYR A 187 7.27 -21.42 7.69
CA TYR A 187 6.20 -22.15 8.39
C TYR A 187 6.40 -23.66 8.28
N LEU A 188 6.61 -24.18 7.07
CA LEU A 188 6.87 -25.60 6.85
C LEU A 188 8.10 -26.10 7.61
N ALA A 189 9.19 -25.34 7.60
CA ALA A 189 10.40 -25.68 8.34
C ALA A 189 10.20 -25.68 9.86
N THR A 190 9.27 -24.87 10.37
CA THR A 190 9.02 -24.71 11.82
C THR A 190 7.98 -25.70 12.34
N TYR A 191 6.87 -25.86 11.63
CA TYR A 191 5.68 -26.58 12.12
C TYR A 191 5.30 -27.78 11.24
N GLY A 192 5.93 -27.98 10.08
CA GLY A 192 5.52 -28.98 9.11
C GLY A 192 4.25 -28.59 8.36
N ASN A 193 3.50 -29.61 7.89
CA ASN A 193 2.35 -29.46 6.98
C ASN A 193 1.00 -29.24 7.69
N ASP A 194 1.00 -29.02 9.00
CA ASP A 194 -0.22 -28.93 9.81
C ASP A 194 -0.79 -27.49 9.88
N TYR A 195 -0.83 -26.78 8.76
CA TYR A 195 -1.44 -25.45 8.71
C TYR A 195 -2.96 -25.54 8.53
N THR A 196 -3.71 -24.91 9.43
CA THR A 196 -5.18 -24.89 9.40
C THR A 196 -5.72 -23.47 9.51
N LEU A 197 -6.86 -23.23 8.86
CA LEU A 197 -7.57 -21.96 8.91
C LEU A 197 -8.99 -22.15 9.42
N SER A 198 -9.38 -21.37 10.41
CA SER A 198 -10.77 -21.25 10.85
C SER A 198 -11.55 -20.37 9.87
N ILE A 199 -12.49 -20.96 9.13
CA ILE A 199 -13.25 -20.30 8.08
C ILE A 199 -14.74 -20.31 8.45
N THR A 200 -15.37 -19.14 8.39
CA THR A 200 -16.82 -18.97 8.55
C THR A 200 -17.54 -19.20 7.22
N CYS A 201 -18.48 -20.14 7.18
CA CYS A 201 -19.27 -20.38 5.99
C CYS A 201 -20.24 -19.20 5.72
N PRO A 202 -20.24 -18.59 4.53
CA PRO A 202 -21.12 -17.44 4.24
C PRO A 202 -22.61 -17.81 4.25
N LYS A 203 -22.96 -19.08 3.99
CA LYS A 203 -24.34 -19.55 3.89
C LYS A 203 -24.97 -19.91 5.24
N CYS A 204 -24.27 -20.70 6.07
CA CYS A 204 -24.81 -21.23 7.32
C CYS A 204 -24.12 -20.69 8.58
N GLN A 205 -23.11 -19.81 8.42
CA GLN A 205 -22.39 -19.13 9.51
C GLN A 205 -21.66 -20.07 10.49
N SER A 206 -21.52 -21.36 10.16
CA SER A 206 -20.70 -22.28 10.95
C SER A 206 -19.21 -21.99 10.70
N ILE A 207 -18.43 -22.10 11.77
CA ILE A 207 -16.98 -21.91 11.77
C ILE A 207 -16.32 -23.27 11.85
N LYS A 208 -15.41 -23.58 10.92
CA LYS A 208 -14.65 -24.82 10.91
C LYS A 208 -13.21 -24.61 10.48
N ASP A 209 -12.35 -25.51 10.94
CA ASP A 209 -10.95 -25.53 10.55
C ASP A 209 -10.78 -26.34 9.27
N TYR A 210 -10.07 -25.77 8.31
CA TYR A 210 -9.72 -26.41 7.05
C TYR A 210 -8.20 -26.45 6.94
N GLY A 211 -7.66 -27.62 6.61
CA GLY A 211 -6.23 -27.78 6.30
C GLY A 211 -5.84 -27.04 5.03
N VAL A 212 -4.67 -26.43 5.04
CA VAL A 212 -4.07 -25.72 3.92
C VAL A 212 -2.78 -26.44 3.54
N ASP A 213 -2.68 -26.80 2.26
CA ASP A 213 -1.52 -27.50 1.70
C ASP A 213 -0.48 -26.47 1.23
N LEU A 214 0.45 -26.12 2.14
CA LEU A 214 1.50 -25.14 1.87
C LEU A 214 2.52 -25.66 0.83
N ASP A 215 2.82 -26.96 0.82
CA ASP A 215 3.69 -27.58 -0.19
C ASP A 215 3.12 -27.38 -1.60
N LYS A 216 1.80 -27.60 -1.75
CA LYS A 216 1.10 -27.35 -3.01
C LYS A 216 1.12 -25.87 -3.37
N MET A 217 0.89 -24.96 -2.42
CA MET A 217 0.95 -23.52 -2.68
C MET A 217 2.33 -23.09 -3.18
N LEU A 218 3.41 -23.61 -2.56
CA LEU A 218 4.79 -23.36 -2.99
C LEU A 218 5.06 -23.91 -4.39
N THR A 219 4.65 -25.15 -4.66
CA THR A 219 4.83 -25.79 -5.98
C THR A 219 4.06 -25.10 -7.09
N GLN A 220 2.92 -24.48 -6.76
CA GLN A 220 2.06 -23.74 -7.69
C GLN A 220 2.36 -22.24 -7.77
N SER A 221 3.39 -21.77 -7.06
CA SER A 221 3.81 -20.38 -7.06
C SER A 221 4.16 -19.92 -8.49
N LYS A 222 3.64 -18.74 -8.86
CA LYS A 222 3.83 -18.16 -10.19
C LYS A 222 5.05 -17.26 -10.22
N ASP A 223 5.86 -17.39 -11.26
CA ASP A 223 6.96 -16.46 -11.52
C ASP A 223 6.44 -15.08 -11.92
N TYR A 224 7.26 -14.04 -11.70
CA TYR A 224 6.95 -12.71 -12.20
C TYR A 224 6.94 -12.67 -13.73
N SER A 225 5.90 -12.03 -14.28
CA SER A 225 5.79 -11.74 -15.71
C SER A 225 7.04 -11.08 -16.26
N THR A 226 7.40 -11.42 -17.50
CA THR A 226 8.48 -10.77 -18.25
C THR A 226 8.01 -9.47 -18.93
N ASP A 227 6.69 -9.23 -18.97
CA ASP A 227 6.09 -8.00 -19.46
C ASP A 227 6.07 -6.91 -18.38
N ASN A 228 7.24 -6.35 -18.09
CA ASN A 228 7.44 -5.30 -17.09
C ASN A 228 7.81 -3.94 -17.71
N VAL A 229 7.51 -3.73 -19.00
CA VAL A 229 7.96 -2.55 -19.74
C VAL A 229 6.78 -1.74 -20.26
N VAL A 230 6.75 -0.46 -19.91
CA VAL A 230 5.74 0.49 -20.36
C VAL A 230 6.37 1.45 -21.35
N SER A 231 5.85 1.46 -22.57
CA SER A 231 6.33 2.28 -23.67
C SER A 231 5.45 3.54 -23.81
N THR A 232 6.03 4.71 -23.58
CA THR A 232 5.39 6.03 -23.81
C THR A 232 5.93 6.66 -25.11
N ASN A 233 5.56 7.90 -25.44
CA ASN A 233 6.14 8.56 -26.62
C ASN A 233 7.63 8.86 -26.45
N ALA A 234 8.04 9.30 -25.25
CA ALA A 234 9.40 9.74 -24.95
C ALA A 234 10.26 8.67 -24.27
N TYR A 235 9.65 7.76 -23.50
CA TYR A 235 10.39 6.85 -22.63
C TYR A 235 9.97 5.38 -22.80
N LYS A 236 10.90 4.47 -22.54
CA LYS A 236 10.61 3.08 -22.15
C LYS A 236 10.85 2.96 -20.65
N ILE A 237 9.82 2.67 -19.88
CA ILE A 237 9.86 2.59 -18.42
C ILE A 237 9.87 1.12 -18.03
N TYR A 238 10.87 0.70 -17.26
CA TYR A 238 11.05 -0.67 -16.79
C TYR A 238 10.65 -0.73 -15.33
N LEU A 239 9.70 -1.62 -15.03
CA LEU A 239 9.18 -1.84 -13.70
C LEU A 239 9.88 -3.00 -12.99
N ARG A 240 9.92 -2.89 -11.66
CA ARG A 240 10.28 -3.93 -10.71
C ARG A 240 9.12 -4.14 -9.72
N PRO A 241 9.03 -5.31 -9.07
CA PRO A 241 8.02 -5.53 -8.05
C PRO A 241 8.14 -4.54 -6.88
N ALA A 242 7.06 -4.37 -6.13
CA ALA A 242 7.14 -3.72 -4.83
C ALA A 242 8.05 -4.54 -3.89
N GLU A 243 8.87 -3.82 -3.13
CA GLU A 243 9.83 -4.40 -2.19
C GLU A 243 9.35 -4.27 -0.73
N LEU A 244 9.91 -5.08 0.16
CA LEU A 244 9.60 -5.08 1.59
C LEU A 244 9.68 -3.69 2.23
N LYS A 245 10.69 -2.90 1.88
CA LYS A 245 10.83 -1.52 2.37
C LYS A 245 9.65 -0.62 1.97
N ALA A 246 9.13 -0.77 0.75
CA ALA A 246 7.98 0.01 0.28
C ALA A 246 6.71 -0.39 1.06
N ARG A 247 6.52 -1.68 1.34
CA ARG A 247 5.41 -2.16 2.18
C ARG A 247 5.47 -1.56 3.59
N ASN A 248 6.64 -1.60 4.25
CA ASN A 248 6.80 -1.07 5.61
C ASN A 248 6.50 0.43 5.67
N MET A 249 6.98 1.19 4.68
CA MET A 249 6.69 2.61 4.54
C MET A 249 5.18 2.88 4.42
N ILE A 250 4.48 2.11 3.57
CA ILE A 250 3.02 2.25 3.40
C ILE A 250 2.28 1.91 4.69
N ALA A 251 2.65 0.82 5.37
CA ALA A 251 2.01 0.43 6.63
C ALA A 251 2.15 1.53 7.70
N MET A 252 3.34 2.11 7.83
CA MET A 252 3.60 3.22 8.77
C MET A 252 2.80 4.47 8.41
N ASN A 253 2.72 4.80 7.13
CA ASN A 253 1.95 5.93 6.64
C ASN A 253 0.44 5.76 6.87
N GLN A 254 -0.09 4.56 6.60
CA GLN A 254 -1.49 4.22 6.87
C GLN A 254 -1.81 4.33 8.36
N PHE A 255 -0.90 3.89 9.23
CA PHE A 255 -1.07 4.03 10.67
C PHE A 255 -1.13 5.49 11.12
N GLN A 256 -0.23 6.35 10.61
CA GLN A 256 -0.29 7.79 10.88
C GLN A 256 -1.62 8.39 10.42
N THR A 257 -2.10 7.98 9.25
CA THR A 257 -3.40 8.41 8.71
C THR A 257 -4.56 7.96 9.61
N GLN A 258 -4.52 6.75 10.16
CA GLN A 258 -5.50 6.27 11.14
C GLN A 258 -5.46 7.07 12.45
N ILE A 259 -4.27 7.43 12.96
CA ILE A 259 -4.14 8.30 14.14
C ILE A 259 -4.76 9.67 13.85
N MET A 260 -4.45 10.25 12.70
CA MET A 260 -4.99 11.53 12.29
C MET A 260 -6.53 11.49 12.21
N GLN A 261 -7.08 10.41 11.63
CA GLN A 261 -8.53 10.19 11.59
C GLN A 261 -9.14 10.08 12.99
N ALA A 262 -8.55 9.27 13.87
CA ALA A 262 -9.03 9.13 15.24
C ALA A 262 -8.98 10.45 16.03
N GLN A 263 -7.96 11.29 15.80
CA GLN A 263 -7.86 12.62 16.39
C GLN A 263 -8.92 13.59 15.89
N ILE A 264 -9.33 13.47 14.63
CA ILE A 264 -10.45 14.25 14.06
C ILE A 264 -11.76 13.80 14.71
N ASP A 265 -11.98 12.50 14.80
CA ASP A 265 -13.20 11.91 15.35
C ASP A 265 -13.36 12.20 16.86
N ALA A 266 -12.23 12.28 17.58
CA ALA A 266 -12.17 12.59 19.01
C ALA A 266 -12.40 14.08 19.35
N LYS A 267 -12.59 14.96 18.36
CA LYS A 267 -12.91 16.39 18.56
C LYS A 267 -14.41 16.63 18.34
N PRO A 268 -15.27 16.48 19.38
CA PRO A 268 -16.71 16.67 19.24
C PRO A 268 -17.11 18.12 18.90
N GLU A 269 -16.26 19.10 19.25
CA GLU A 269 -16.43 20.52 18.88
C GLU A 269 -15.76 20.93 17.56
N ALA A 270 -15.14 20.00 16.81
CA ALA A 270 -14.65 20.31 15.48
C ALA A 270 -15.83 20.70 14.58
N THR A 271 -15.74 21.87 13.95
CA THR A 271 -16.76 22.32 13.00
C THR A 271 -16.80 21.36 11.81
N GLU A 272 -17.92 21.28 11.11
CA GLU A 272 -18.01 20.49 9.87
C GLU A 272 -16.93 20.89 8.85
N VAL A 273 -16.55 22.18 8.84
CA VAL A 273 -15.46 22.71 8.01
C VAL A 273 -14.10 22.10 8.39
N ASP A 274 -13.80 21.97 9.68
CA ASP A 274 -12.54 21.39 10.15
C ASP A 274 -12.46 19.89 9.81
N LYS A 275 -13.58 19.18 9.91
CA LYS A 275 -13.67 17.76 9.51
C LYS A 275 -13.44 17.59 8.00
N ILE A 276 -14.02 18.45 7.17
CA ILE A 276 -13.82 18.43 5.71
C ILE A 276 -12.36 18.74 5.34
N LYS A 277 -11.74 19.74 5.98
CA LYS A 277 -10.33 20.06 5.74
C LYS A 277 -9.42 18.89 6.08
N ALA A 278 -9.60 18.29 7.24
CA ALA A 278 -8.77 17.20 7.71
C ALA A 278 -8.96 15.93 6.87
N LEU A 279 -10.18 15.65 6.43
CA LEU A 279 -10.46 14.56 5.49
C LEU A 279 -9.78 14.80 4.12
N THR A 280 -9.77 16.05 3.64
CA THR A 280 -9.08 16.42 2.39
C THR A 280 -7.57 16.19 2.50
N GLU A 281 -6.96 16.56 3.62
CA GLU A 281 -5.54 16.34 3.88
C GLU A 281 -5.18 14.84 3.89
N VAL A 282 -6.02 14.02 4.53
CA VAL A 282 -5.89 12.55 4.50
C VAL A 282 -5.96 11.99 3.07
N TYR A 283 -6.90 12.48 2.26
CA TYR A 283 -7.04 12.05 0.87
C TYR A 283 -5.84 12.46 0.01
N ASP A 284 -5.37 13.70 0.12
CA ASP A 284 -4.23 14.19 -0.65
C ASP A 284 -2.94 13.43 -0.27
N LYS A 285 -2.76 13.13 1.02
CA LYS A 285 -1.65 12.30 1.51
C LYS A 285 -1.72 10.88 0.92
N THR A 286 -2.89 10.25 0.98
CA THR A 286 -3.11 8.90 0.43
C THR A 286 -2.83 8.85 -1.08
N LEU A 287 -3.25 9.89 -1.82
CA LEU A 287 -2.98 9.99 -3.24
C LEU A 287 -1.48 10.08 -3.52
N ALA A 288 -0.76 10.94 -2.81
CA ALA A 288 0.69 11.07 -2.93
C ALA A 288 1.42 9.75 -2.66
N GLU A 289 0.98 8.99 -1.65
CA GLU A 289 1.54 7.67 -1.31
C GLU A 289 1.36 6.65 -2.44
N ASN A 290 0.20 6.62 -3.08
CA ASN A 290 -0.05 5.72 -4.22
C ASN A 290 0.85 6.05 -5.41
N PHE A 291 1.08 7.33 -5.70
CA PHE A 291 2.02 7.76 -6.73
C PHE A 291 3.46 7.38 -6.37
N GLU A 292 3.86 7.62 -5.13
CA GLU A 292 5.20 7.27 -4.63
C GLU A 292 5.48 5.77 -4.71
N LEU A 293 4.49 4.92 -4.45
CA LEU A 293 4.62 3.46 -4.61
C LEU A 293 4.95 3.10 -6.07
N ILE A 294 4.21 3.67 -7.03
CA ILE A 294 4.43 3.39 -8.46
C ILE A 294 5.82 3.87 -8.90
N ILE A 295 6.25 5.05 -8.44
CA ILE A 295 7.60 5.56 -8.73
C ILE A 295 8.66 4.59 -8.18
N ARG A 296 8.49 4.06 -6.96
CA ARG A 296 9.42 3.07 -6.38
C ARG A 296 9.45 1.76 -7.14
N MET A 297 8.34 1.39 -7.78
CA MET A 297 8.27 0.25 -8.68
C MET A 297 8.94 0.51 -10.03
N VAL A 298 9.38 1.72 -10.35
CA VAL A 298 10.22 1.98 -11.53
C VAL A 298 11.68 1.63 -11.21
N ASP A 299 12.24 0.65 -11.91
CA ASP A 299 13.67 0.31 -11.82
C ASP A 299 14.51 1.33 -12.60
N TYR A 300 14.11 1.62 -13.83
CA TYR A 300 14.71 2.67 -14.65
C TYR A 300 13.82 3.07 -15.83
N ALA A 301 14.09 4.24 -16.39
CA ALA A 301 13.56 4.65 -17.68
C ALA A 301 14.69 4.74 -18.73
N VAL A 302 14.34 4.60 -19.99
CA VAL A 302 15.23 4.84 -21.13
C VAL A 302 14.59 5.90 -22.01
N ASP A 303 15.27 7.02 -22.17
CA ASP A 303 14.88 8.07 -23.13
C ASP A 303 15.04 7.54 -24.55
N LYS A 304 13.98 7.66 -25.36
CA LYS A 304 13.93 7.10 -26.72
C LYS A 304 14.68 7.95 -27.75
N VAL A 305 14.95 9.21 -27.44
CA VAL A 305 15.63 10.16 -28.35
C VAL A 305 17.14 9.99 -28.23
N ASN A 306 17.68 10.03 -27.01
CA ASN A 306 19.13 10.00 -26.78
C ASN A 306 19.65 8.65 -26.24
N GLY A 307 18.76 7.74 -25.82
CA GLY A 307 19.13 6.44 -25.25
C GLY A 307 19.59 6.48 -23.80
N GLU A 308 19.48 7.61 -23.11
CA GLU A 308 19.92 7.76 -21.71
C GLU A 308 19.13 6.84 -20.78
N LYS A 309 19.86 6.04 -19.99
CA LYS A 309 19.29 5.21 -18.93
C LYS A 309 19.20 6.01 -17.64
N ILE A 310 17.98 6.29 -17.21
CA ILE A 310 17.65 7.14 -16.05
C ILE A 310 17.30 6.22 -14.88
N LYS A 311 18.12 6.26 -13.83
CA LYS A 311 17.91 5.56 -12.55
C LYS A 311 17.71 6.51 -11.36
N ASP A 312 17.98 7.78 -11.56
CA ASP A 312 17.84 8.83 -10.55
C ASP A 312 16.37 8.99 -10.16
N GLN A 313 16.06 8.87 -8.87
CA GLN A 313 14.68 8.82 -8.38
C GLN A 313 13.93 10.14 -8.59
N ASP A 314 14.61 11.28 -8.52
CA ASP A 314 13.98 12.59 -8.70
C ASP A 314 13.64 12.82 -10.18
N LYS A 315 14.55 12.45 -11.10
CA LYS A 315 14.25 12.43 -12.54
C LYS A 315 13.13 11.45 -12.88
N LEU A 316 13.12 10.26 -12.28
CA LEU A 316 12.04 9.30 -12.49
C LEU A 316 10.70 9.88 -12.03
N ARG A 317 10.64 10.50 -10.84
CA ARG A 317 9.45 11.21 -10.35
C ARG A 317 8.98 12.27 -11.35
N GLU A 318 9.88 13.12 -11.85
CA GLU A 318 9.54 14.12 -12.88
C GLU A 318 8.96 13.49 -14.14
N ILE A 319 9.50 12.35 -14.60
CA ILE A 319 8.97 11.63 -15.75
C ILE A 319 7.55 11.13 -15.48
N ILE A 320 7.30 10.54 -14.31
CA ILE A 320 6.00 9.98 -13.95
C ILE A 320 4.96 11.09 -13.78
N ASP A 321 5.31 12.18 -13.08
CA ASP A 321 4.42 13.31 -12.80
C ASP A 321 3.95 14.03 -14.07
N ASN A 322 4.80 14.08 -15.09
CA ASN A 322 4.50 14.71 -16.38
C ASN A 322 3.87 13.74 -17.41
N MET A 323 3.53 12.51 -17.03
CA MET A 323 2.85 11.59 -17.94
C MET A 323 1.41 12.00 -18.21
N ASN A 324 0.99 11.77 -19.46
CA ASN A 324 -0.44 11.82 -19.77
C ASN A 324 -1.18 10.65 -19.13
N LYS A 325 -2.49 10.83 -18.89
CA LYS A 325 -3.37 9.83 -18.27
C LYS A 325 -3.27 8.44 -18.91
N ARG A 326 -3.24 8.35 -20.24
CA ARG A 326 -3.18 7.05 -20.95
C ARG A 326 -1.88 6.30 -20.69
N SER A 327 -0.76 7.00 -20.58
CA SER A 327 0.54 6.41 -20.23
C SER A 327 0.57 5.97 -18.77
N TYR A 328 -0.01 6.78 -17.87
CA TYR A 328 -0.13 6.45 -16.47
C TYR A 328 -1.04 5.24 -16.23
N ASP A 329 -2.22 5.18 -16.84
CA ASP A 329 -3.14 4.03 -16.71
C ASP A 329 -2.45 2.72 -17.12
N LYS A 330 -1.64 2.74 -18.19
CA LYS A 330 -0.82 1.58 -18.59
C LYS A 330 0.27 1.24 -17.57
N LEU A 331 0.92 2.26 -17.00
CA LEU A 331 1.93 2.04 -15.96
C LEU A 331 1.30 1.37 -14.74
N PHE A 332 0.13 1.86 -14.33
CA PHE A 332 -0.66 1.28 -13.26
C PHE A 332 -1.07 -0.16 -13.57
N ASP A 333 -1.63 -0.43 -14.76
CA ASP A 333 -2.04 -1.79 -15.15
C ASP A 333 -0.88 -2.78 -15.12
N VAL A 334 0.30 -2.40 -15.64
CA VAL A 334 1.48 -3.26 -15.59
C VAL A 334 1.96 -3.43 -14.15
N SER A 335 1.96 -2.38 -13.33
CA SER A 335 2.32 -2.48 -11.91
C SER A 335 1.41 -3.45 -11.14
N MET A 336 0.10 -3.45 -11.43
CA MET A 336 -0.87 -4.36 -10.83
C MET A 336 -0.63 -5.82 -11.25
N LYS A 337 -0.37 -6.06 -12.54
CA LYS A 337 -0.01 -7.40 -13.04
C LYS A 337 1.26 -7.95 -12.42
N MET A 338 2.23 -7.09 -12.09
CA MET A 338 3.43 -7.55 -11.39
C MET A 338 3.11 -8.11 -10.00
N ASN A 339 2.04 -7.65 -9.36
CA ASN A 339 1.61 -8.16 -8.05
C ASN A 339 0.85 -9.51 -8.12
N GLU A 340 0.58 -10.04 -9.33
CA GLU A 340 -0.07 -11.36 -9.51
C GLU A 340 0.89 -12.56 -9.35
N ALA A 341 2.18 -12.29 -9.20
CA ALA A 341 3.21 -13.32 -8.97
C ALA A 341 3.16 -13.86 -7.53
N GLY A 342 3.77 -15.03 -7.33
CA GLY A 342 3.86 -15.70 -6.03
C GLY A 342 2.82 -16.79 -5.84
N VAL A 343 2.64 -17.16 -4.58
CA VAL A 343 1.72 -18.23 -4.17
C VAL A 343 0.26 -17.82 -4.38
N ASP A 344 -0.53 -18.74 -4.94
CA ASP A 344 -1.97 -18.58 -5.00
C ASP A 344 -2.57 -18.88 -3.61
N ALA A 345 -2.98 -17.82 -2.92
CA ALA A 345 -3.56 -17.91 -1.58
C ALA A 345 -5.06 -18.24 -1.60
N THR A 346 -5.67 -18.43 -2.77
CA THR A 346 -7.09 -18.78 -2.87
C THR A 346 -7.28 -20.29 -2.69
N MET A 347 -8.15 -20.66 -1.73
CA MET A 347 -8.56 -22.04 -1.51
C MET A 347 -10.06 -22.22 -1.76
N LYS A 348 -10.40 -23.31 -2.44
CA LYS A 348 -11.79 -23.73 -2.62
C LYS A 348 -12.23 -24.53 -1.42
N VAL A 349 -13.31 -24.09 -0.78
CA VAL A 349 -13.83 -24.66 0.46
C VAL A 349 -15.23 -25.21 0.19
N ALA A 350 -15.45 -26.47 0.57
CA ALA A 350 -16.77 -27.06 0.63
C ALA A 350 -17.20 -27.14 2.10
N CYS A 351 -18.22 -26.36 2.48
CA CYS A 351 -18.73 -26.38 3.85
C CYS A 351 -19.23 -27.79 4.20
N THR A 352 -18.70 -28.38 5.27
CA THR A 352 -19.08 -29.75 5.63
C THR A 352 -20.54 -29.86 6.06
N ASP A 353 -21.14 -28.77 6.57
CA ASP A 353 -22.49 -28.75 7.17
C ASP A 353 -23.58 -28.52 6.12
N CYS A 354 -23.45 -27.48 5.30
CA CYS A 354 -24.48 -27.09 4.32
C CYS A 354 -24.11 -27.38 2.86
N LYS A 355 -22.93 -27.98 2.63
CA LYS A 355 -22.38 -28.33 1.30
C LYS A 355 -22.21 -27.14 0.35
N ASN A 356 -22.26 -25.92 0.86
CA ASN A 356 -21.98 -24.74 0.06
C ASN A 356 -20.50 -24.71 -0.33
N GLU A 357 -20.23 -24.56 -1.62
CA GLU A 357 -18.90 -24.32 -2.14
C GLU A 357 -18.65 -22.81 -2.22
N PHE A 358 -17.48 -22.37 -1.78
CA PHE A 358 -17.07 -20.97 -1.81
C PHE A 358 -15.54 -20.88 -1.79
N GLU A 359 -15.02 -19.71 -2.12
CA GLU A 359 -13.58 -19.44 -2.06
C GLU A 359 -13.24 -18.71 -0.76
N SER A 360 -12.10 -19.07 -0.18
CA SER A 360 -11.49 -18.39 0.95
C SER A 360 -10.06 -18.03 0.60
N THR A 361 -9.49 -17.06 1.31
CA THR A 361 -8.11 -16.61 1.09
C THR A 361 -7.28 -16.89 2.32
N VAL A 362 -6.12 -17.51 2.11
CA VAL A 362 -5.09 -17.67 3.12
C VAL A 362 -4.43 -16.31 3.37
N ASN A 363 -4.48 -15.80 4.61
CA ASN A 363 -3.79 -14.57 4.94
C ASN A 363 -2.30 -14.85 5.19
N LEU A 364 -1.45 -14.47 4.25
CA LEU A 364 0.01 -14.62 4.33
C LEU A 364 0.71 -13.40 4.92
N ASP A 365 -0.05 -12.44 5.47
CA ASP A 365 0.55 -11.33 6.20
C ASP A 365 1.31 -11.87 7.42
N PRO A 366 2.63 -11.60 7.55
CA PRO A 366 3.43 -12.04 8.69
C PRO A 366 2.87 -11.63 10.06
N THR A 367 2.05 -10.57 10.13
CA THR A 367 1.42 -10.15 11.39
C THR A 367 0.36 -11.13 11.89
N SER A 368 -0.19 -11.94 11.00
CA SER A 368 -1.27 -12.88 11.32
C SER A 368 -0.91 -14.34 11.00
N PHE A 369 0.01 -14.57 10.07
CA PHE A 369 0.30 -15.91 9.54
C PHE A 369 0.96 -16.83 10.58
N PHE A 370 1.67 -16.27 11.57
CA PHE A 370 2.33 -17.00 12.66
C PHE A 370 1.67 -16.80 14.03
N ALA A 371 0.51 -16.14 14.06
CA ALA A 371 -0.17 -15.74 15.30
C ALA A 371 -0.74 -16.94 16.06
#